data_AF-A0A353NDB9-F1
#
_entry.id   AF-A0A353NDB9-F1
#
_cell.length_a   1.000
_cell.length_b   1.000
_cell.length_c   1.000
_cell.angle_alpha   90.00
_cell.angle_beta   90.00
_cell.angle_gamma   90.00
#
_symmetry.space_group_name_H-M   'P 1'
#
loop_
_entity.id
_entity.type
_entity.pdbx_description
1 polymer ?
#
loop_
_entity_poly.entity_id
_entity_poly.type
_entity_poly.pdbx_seq_one_letter_code
_entity_poly.pdbx_strand_id
1 'polypeptide(L)'
;MTEEIKRQLQRFFPSETFTVEALETALEKGEIFTAKEKILPYLQTALFDDKALEVEVDGMPRVYFSRLKDDLPDLIEDEIDGRIVFSQPDYDPGEYLTDMTHLVTLPLEPGLGNLHLRYSRFIVLRMFTKAFAVEMATTFEELGKVQEIPVLRLTYPVLARIVRNTREFRAKVIESLNFTVSLELGENAKEFLAAPVDISIRGMSFAVSKQDQRNIKINESYGMKLYLDDELRVSVGGTVKHLSRIRKKSGIEYVCGIEFDLPSKTTAAVIESLVAMIQRAHLKELADKSAWSGIDLIA
;
A
#
# COMPACT_ATOMS: atom_id res chain seq x y z
N MET A 1 20.12 -13.05 -23.05
CA MET A 1 19.27 -13.11 -21.84
C MET A 1 19.36 -11.80 -21.06
N THR A 2 20.56 -11.38 -20.65
CA THR A 2 20.79 -10.11 -19.90
C THR A 2 20.24 -8.86 -20.59
N GLU A 3 20.41 -8.71 -21.91
CA GLU A 3 19.86 -7.56 -22.67
C GLU A 3 18.32 -7.54 -22.70
N GLU A 4 17.67 -8.70 -22.73
CA GLU A 4 16.21 -8.79 -22.66
C GLU A 4 15.70 -8.32 -21.29
N ILE A 5 16.34 -8.81 -20.23
CA ILE A 5 16.03 -8.43 -18.84
C ILE A 5 16.24 -6.93 -18.65
N LYS A 6 17.35 -6.39 -19.14
CA LYS A 6 17.64 -4.96 -19.11
C LYS A 6 16.57 -4.13 -19.83
N ARG A 7 16.13 -4.57 -21.00
CA ARG A 7 15.05 -3.89 -21.75
C ARG A 7 13.74 -3.91 -20.97
N GLN A 8 13.40 -5.02 -20.33
CA GLN A 8 12.21 -5.09 -19.48
C GLN A 8 12.34 -4.18 -18.26
N LEU A 9 13.47 -4.23 -17.54
CA LEU A 9 13.72 -3.33 -16.41
C LEU A 9 13.62 -1.86 -16.81
N GLN A 10 14.18 -1.46 -17.95
CA GLN A 10 14.07 -0.08 -18.42
C GLN A 10 12.63 0.31 -18.79
N ARG A 11 11.81 -0.66 -19.25
CA ARG A 11 10.39 -0.43 -19.53
C ARG A 11 9.60 -0.16 -18.25
N PHE A 12 9.81 -0.96 -17.21
CA PHE A 12 9.06 -0.87 -15.95
C PHE A 12 9.63 0.15 -14.97
N PHE A 13 10.92 0.46 -15.06
CA PHE A 13 11.65 1.38 -14.18
C PHE A 13 12.44 2.39 -15.02
N PRO A 14 11.76 3.25 -15.80
CA PRO A 14 12.41 4.12 -16.78
C PRO A 14 13.30 5.21 -16.15
N SER A 15 13.05 5.55 -14.88
CA SER A 15 13.83 6.51 -14.09
C SER A 15 15.14 5.95 -13.55
N GLU A 16 15.36 4.64 -13.66
CA GLU A 16 16.57 3.97 -13.19
C GLU A 16 17.50 3.59 -14.33
N THR A 17 18.80 3.58 -14.01
CA THR A 17 19.86 3.15 -14.93
C THR A 17 20.47 1.85 -14.46
N PHE A 18 20.35 0.81 -15.30
CA PHE A 18 20.92 -0.51 -15.04
C PHE A 18 22.20 -0.70 -15.87
N THR A 19 23.36 -0.64 -15.21
CA THR A 19 24.61 -1.09 -15.84
C THR A 19 24.63 -2.61 -15.93
N VAL A 20 25.39 -3.16 -16.88
CA VAL A 20 25.48 -4.62 -17.10
C VAL A 20 26.03 -5.31 -15.85
N GLU A 21 27.11 -4.77 -15.27
CA GLU A 21 27.74 -5.30 -14.06
C GLU A 21 26.79 -5.30 -12.84
N ALA A 22 26.00 -4.23 -12.66
CA ALA A 22 25.03 -4.14 -11.58
C ALA A 22 23.89 -5.15 -11.76
N LEU A 23 23.43 -5.35 -13.00
CA LEU A 23 22.39 -6.31 -13.32
C LEU A 23 22.86 -7.76 -13.07
N GLU A 24 24.06 -8.11 -13.52
CA GLU A 24 24.65 -9.43 -13.26
C GLU A 24 24.79 -9.71 -11.76
N THR A 25 25.32 -8.73 -11.02
CA THR A 25 25.44 -8.82 -9.55
C THR A 25 24.07 -9.01 -8.88
N ALA A 26 23.05 -8.28 -9.31
CA ALA A 26 21.70 -8.37 -8.75
C ALA A 26 21.03 -9.71 -9.07
N LEU A 27 21.26 -10.26 -10.27
CA LEU A 27 20.80 -11.60 -10.65
C LEU A 27 21.48 -12.69 -9.82
N GLU A 28 22.80 -12.61 -9.63
CA GLU A 28 23.57 -13.55 -8.80
C GLU A 28 23.13 -13.54 -7.34
N LYS A 29 22.84 -12.35 -6.79
CA LYS A 29 22.35 -12.19 -5.41
C LYS A 29 20.87 -12.59 -5.24
N GLY A 30 20.17 -12.92 -6.32
CA GLY A 30 18.74 -13.21 -6.29
C GLY A 30 17.90 -11.98 -5.92
N GLU A 31 18.36 -10.79 -6.26
CA GLU A 31 17.61 -9.54 -6.08
C GLU A 31 16.72 -9.23 -7.29
N ILE A 32 16.94 -9.89 -8.44
CA ILE A 32 16.07 -9.81 -9.62
C ILE A 32 15.61 -11.22 -9.99
N PHE A 33 14.31 -11.35 -10.23
CA PHE A 33 13.63 -12.58 -10.59
C PHE A 33 12.97 -12.43 -11.95
N THR A 34 13.19 -13.39 -12.83
CA THR A 34 12.51 -13.48 -14.14
C THR A 34 11.76 -14.80 -14.32
N ALA A 35 11.98 -15.75 -13.41
CA ALA A 35 11.28 -17.03 -13.38
C ALA A 35 10.00 -16.86 -12.55
N LYS A 36 8.85 -17.23 -13.12
CA LYS A 36 7.53 -17.05 -12.49
C LYS A 36 7.43 -17.79 -11.16
N GLU A 37 8.04 -18.96 -11.07
CA GLU A 37 8.08 -19.82 -9.89
C GLU A 37 8.75 -19.13 -8.69
N LYS A 38 9.68 -18.21 -8.94
CA LYS A 38 10.34 -17.43 -7.89
C LYS A 38 9.48 -16.25 -7.40
N ILE A 39 8.50 -15.82 -8.20
CA ILE A 39 7.58 -14.73 -7.87
C ILE A 39 6.37 -15.27 -7.08
N LEU A 40 5.93 -16.50 -7.39
CA LEU A 40 4.75 -17.15 -6.79
C LEU A 40 4.69 -17.06 -5.25
N PRO A 41 5.76 -17.34 -4.48
CA PRO A 41 5.68 -17.30 -3.01
C PRO A 41 5.32 -15.91 -2.47
N TYR A 42 5.75 -14.84 -3.15
CA TYR A 42 5.43 -13.47 -2.75
C TYR A 42 3.95 -13.14 -3.03
N LEU A 43 3.41 -13.64 -4.15
CA LEU A 43 1.99 -13.48 -4.49
C LEU A 43 1.09 -14.29 -3.56
N GLN A 44 1.47 -15.53 -3.24
CA GLN A 44 0.77 -16.34 -2.24
C GLN A 44 0.78 -15.66 -0.87
N THR A 45 1.94 -15.13 -0.45
CA THR A 45 2.03 -14.34 0.78
C THR A 45 1.12 -13.11 0.72
N ALA A 46 1.12 -12.37 -0.39
CA ALA A 46 0.25 -11.21 -0.57
C ALA A 46 -1.23 -11.57 -0.49
N LEU A 47 -1.64 -12.69 -1.08
CA LEU A 47 -3.03 -13.17 -1.07
C LEU A 47 -3.45 -13.66 0.33
N PHE A 48 -2.68 -14.59 0.92
CA PHE A 48 -3.06 -15.22 2.19
C PHE A 48 -2.97 -14.28 3.38
N ASP A 49 -1.96 -13.40 3.41
CA ASP A 49 -1.84 -12.37 4.45
C ASP A 49 -2.70 -11.12 4.15
N ASP A 50 -3.43 -11.09 3.04
CA ASP A 50 -4.26 -9.95 2.61
C ASP A 50 -3.46 -8.64 2.58
N LYS A 51 -2.23 -8.70 2.05
CA LYS A 51 -1.31 -7.56 2.04
C LYS A 51 -1.85 -6.46 1.15
N ALA A 52 -1.77 -5.24 1.65
CA ALA A 52 -1.84 -4.06 0.81
C ALA A 52 -0.67 -4.05 -0.19
N LEU A 53 -0.99 -3.84 -1.45
CA LEU A 53 -0.04 -3.63 -2.52
C LEU A 53 -0.08 -2.17 -2.93
N GLU A 54 1.08 -1.53 -2.94
CA GLU A 54 1.23 -0.27 -3.66
C GLU A 54 1.22 -0.55 -5.15
N VAL A 55 0.50 0.27 -5.90
CA VAL A 55 0.33 0.14 -7.34
C VAL A 55 0.82 1.44 -7.99
N GLU A 56 1.89 1.31 -8.74
CA GLU A 56 2.47 2.37 -9.56
C GLU A 56 2.07 2.13 -11.01
N VAL A 57 1.56 3.16 -11.68
CA VAL A 57 1.03 3.09 -13.04
C VAL A 57 1.89 3.94 -13.95
N ASP A 58 2.49 3.36 -14.99
CA ASP A 58 3.32 4.05 -15.99
C ASP A 58 4.46 4.93 -15.42
N GLY A 59 5.00 4.58 -14.25
CA GLY A 59 6.04 5.38 -13.58
C GLY A 59 5.55 6.73 -13.08
N MET A 60 4.23 6.94 -12.96
CA MET A 60 3.67 8.15 -12.39
C MET A 60 4.06 8.26 -10.90
N PRO A 61 4.32 9.48 -10.39
CA PRO A 61 4.70 9.69 -8.99
C PRO A 61 3.56 9.36 -8.00
N ARG A 62 2.33 9.22 -8.51
CA ARG A 62 1.16 8.91 -7.69
C ARG A 62 1.09 7.41 -7.43
N VAL A 63 1.07 7.05 -6.16
CA VAL A 63 0.88 5.67 -5.70
C VAL A 63 -0.60 5.42 -5.41
N TYR A 64 -1.09 4.27 -5.87
CA TYR A 64 -2.40 3.73 -5.56
C TYR A 64 -2.25 2.47 -4.69
N PHE A 65 -3.36 1.96 -4.20
CA PHE A 65 -3.39 0.77 -3.36
C PHE A 65 -4.37 -0.26 -3.91
N SER A 66 -4.05 -1.53 -3.75
CA SER A 66 -4.94 -2.64 -4.05
C SER A 66 -4.57 -3.85 -3.19
N ARG A 67 -5.28 -4.95 -3.36
CA ARG A 67 -5.00 -6.26 -2.76
C ARG A 67 -5.22 -7.35 -3.79
N LEU A 68 -4.49 -8.45 -3.65
CA LEU A 68 -4.83 -9.65 -4.40
C LEU A 68 -6.17 -10.19 -3.92
N LYS A 69 -6.95 -10.69 -4.87
CA LYS A 69 -8.20 -11.39 -4.64
C LYS A 69 -8.05 -12.78 -5.26
N ASP A 70 -8.72 -13.75 -4.65
CA ASP A 70 -8.78 -15.10 -5.19
C ASP A 70 -9.65 -15.14 -6.45
N ASP A 71 -9.24 -15.89 -7.46
CA ASP A 71 -10.03 -16.12 -8.69
C ASP A 71 -10.89 -17.36 -8.52
N LEU A 72 -11.97 -17.21 -7.77
CA LEU A 72 -12.85 -18.33 -7.45
C LEU A 72 -13.57 -18.81 -8.72
N PRO A 73 -13.58 -20.12 -9.00
CA PRO A 73 -14.38 -20.67 -10.09
C PRO A 73 -15.87 -20.36 -9.92
N ASP A 74 -16.58 -20.37 -11.05
CA ASP A 74 -18.02 -20.15 -11.09
C ASP A 74 -18.76 -21.22 -10.27
N LEU A 75 -19.92 -20.84 -9.72
CA LEU A 75 -20.79 -21.77 -9.01
C LEU A 75 -21.33 -22.84 -9.97
N ILE A 76 -21.36 -24.08 -9.51
CA ILE A 76 -21.94 -25.18 -10.28
C ILE A 76 -23.46 -25.09 -10.14
N GLU A 77 -24.16 -25.04 -11.27
CA GLU A 77 -25.62 -25.03 -11.34
C GLU A 77 -26.14 -26.47 -11.41
N ASP A 78 -26.77 -26.93 -10.34
CA ASP A 78 -27.36 -28.27 -10.24
C ASP A 78 -28.89 -28.17 -10.16
N GLU A 79 -29.62 -28.97 -10.94
CA GLU A 79 -31.07 -29.11 -10.78
C GLU A 79 -31.39 -30.28 -9.85
N ILE A 80 -31.88 -29.97 -8.64
CA ILE A 80 -32.28 -30.96 -7.63
C ILE A 80 -33.76 -30.76 -7.32
N ASP A 81 -34.57 -31.81 -7.54
CA ASP A 81 -36.02 -31.81 -7.33
C ASP A 81 -36.76 -30.65 -8.03
N GLY A 82 -36.34 -30.29 -9.25
CA GLY A 82 -36.93 -29.21 -10.05
C GLY A 82 -36.60 -27.80 -9.55
N ARG A 83 -35.60 -27.67 -8.66
CA ARG A 83 -35.06 -26.39 -8.20
C ARG A 83 -33.60 -26.27 -8.59
N ILE A 84 -33.23 -25.09 -9.07
CA ILE A 84 -31.84 -24.74 -9.33
C ILE A 84 -31.16 -24.50 -7.98
N VAL A 85 -30.11 -25.28 -7.70
CA VAL A 85 -29.25 -25.16 -6.52
C VAL A 85 -27.84 -24.85 -7.00
N PHE A 86 -27.25 -23.78 -6.47
CA PHE A 86 -25.87 -23.42 -6.77
C PHE A 86 -24.96 -24.02 -5.70
N SER A 87 -24.03 -24.88 -6.12
CA SER A 87 -23.02 -25.48 -5.25
C SER A 87 -21.64 -24.85 -5.52
N GLN A 88 -20.81 -24.78 -4.48
CA GLN A 88 -19.43 -24.33 -4.65
C GLN A 88 -18.59 -25.51 -5.20
N PRO A 89 -17.82 -25.31 -6.28
CA PRO A 89 -16.87 -26.31 -6.75
C PRO A 89 -15.79 -26.58 -5.69
N ASP A 90 -15.19 -27.76 -5.75
CA ASP A 90 -14.01 -28.09 -4.94
C ASP A 90 -12.84 -27.23 -5.43
N TYR A 91 -12.32 -26.37 -4.55
CA TYR A 91 -11.30 -25.36 -4.88
C TYR A 91 -10.44 -25.06 -3.66
N ASP A 92 -9.12 -25.14 -3.83
CA ASP A 92 -8.18 -24.76 -2.79
C ASP A 92 -7.87 -23.25 -2.86
N PRO A 93 -7.92 -22.50 -1.74
CA PRO A 93 -7.63 -21.07 -1.77
C PRO A 93 -6.28 -20.73 -2.43
N GLY A 94 -6.32 -19.81 -3.41
CA GLY A 94 -5.14 -19.39 -4.18
C GLY A 94 -4.62 -20.42 -5.21
N GLU A 95 -5.35 -21.49 -5.48
CA GLU A 95 -4.99 -22.52 -6.48
C GLU A 95 -4.74 -21.90 -7.87
N TYR A 96 -5.52 -20.88 -8.27
CA TYR A 96 -5.33 -20.21 -9.57
C TYR A 96 -3.94 -19.60 -9.77
N LEU A 97 -3.25 -19.22 -8.70
CA LEU A 97 -1.90 -18.65 -8.79
C LEU A 97 -0.88 -19.69 -9.24
N THR A 98 -1.15 -20.98 -9.04
CA THR A 98 -0.26 -22.08 -9.44
C THR A 98 -0.17 -22.24 -10.95
N ASP A 99 -1.21 -21.83 -11.69
CA ASP A 99 -1.20 -21.78 -13.16
C ASP A 99 -0.30 -20.66 -13.70
N MET A 100 0.03 -19.67 -12.87
CA MET A 100 0.91 -18.54 -13.19
C MET A 100 0.50 -17.80 -14.49
N THR A 101 -0.80 -17.73 -14.76
CA THR A 101 -1.36 -17.12 -15.97
C THR A 101 -1.66 -15.64 -15.77
N HIS A 102 -2.29 -15.30 -14.64
CA HIS A 102 -2.77 -13.95 -14.35
C HIS A 102 -2.81 -13.69 -12.84
N LEU A 103 -3.10 -12.44 -12.47
CA LEU A 103 -3.43 -12.01 -11.12
C LEU A 103 -4.82 -11.38 -11.11
N VAL A 104 -5.56 -11.59 -10.04
CA VAL A 104 -6.79 -10.86 -9.77
C VAL A 104 -6.56 -9.91 -8.61
N THR A 105 -6.87 -8.63 -8.79
CA THR A 105 -6.79 -7.62 -7.73
C THR A 105 -8.13 -6.94 -7.51
N LEU A 106 -8.34 -6.40 -6.31
CA LEU A 106 -9.42 -5.45 -6.09
C LEU A 106 -9.21 -4.14 -6.89
N PRO A 107 -10.26 -3.34 -7.11
CA PRO A 107 -10.13 -2.02 -7.71
C PRO A 107 -9.12 -1.14 -6.95
N LEU A 108 -8.46 -0.24 -7.67
CA LEU A 108 -7.46 0.64 -7.09
C LEU A 108 -8.09 1.70 -6.18
N GLU A 109 -7.41 2.01 -5.08
CA GLU A 109 -7.71 3.12 -4.18
C GLU A 109 -6.57 4.15 -4.18
N PRO A 110 -6.84 5.46 -4.36
CA PRO A 110 -8.13 6.06 -4.70
C PRO A 110 -8.66 5.64 -6.08
N GLY A 111 -9.99 5.63 -6.24
CA GLY A 111 -10.69 5.12 -7.42
C GLY A 111 -10.27 5.69 -8.78
N LEU A 112 -9.69 6.90 -8.81
CA LEU A 112 -9.10 7.50 -10.00
C LEU A 112 -8.00 6.62 -10.63
N GLY A 113 -7.32 5.80 -9.82
CA GLY A 113 -6.34 4.83 -10.30
C GLY A 113 -6.92 3.87 -11.33
N ASN A 114 -8.18 3.45 -11.16
CA ASN A 114 -8.85 2.56 -12.12
C ASN A 114 -9.01 3.20 -13.50
N LEU A 115 -9.10 4.53 -13.59
CA LEU A 115 -9.14 5.23 -14.87
C LEU A 115 -7.77 5.20 -15.55
N HIS A 116 -6.70 5.54 -14.80
CA HIS A 116 -5.34 5.54 -15.34
C HIS A 116 -4.88 4.15 -15.76
N LEU A 117 -5.22 3.14 -14.95
CA LEU A 117 -4.86 1.74 -15.19
C LEU A 117 -5.42 1.22 -16.52
N ARG A 118 -6.62 1.64 -16.95
CA ARG A 118 -7.20 1.24 -18.25
C ARG A 118 -6.40 1.71 -19.46
N TYR A 119 -5.63 2.79 -19.33
CA TYR A 119 -4.80 3.34 -20.40
C TYR A 119 -3.31 3.05 -20.18
N SER A 120 -2.99 2.25 -19.16
CA SER A 120 -1.62 2.00 -18.76
C SER A 120 -0.89 1.08 -19.72
N ARG A 121 0.41 1.30 -19.89
CA ARG A 121 1.32 0.44 -20.65
C ARG A 121 2.01 -0.56 -19.75
N PHE A 122 2.22 -0.21 -18.50
CA PHE A 122 2.82 -1.06 -17.49
C PHE A 122 2.41 -0.65 -16.08
N ILE A 123 2.48 -1.64 -15.19
CA ILE A 123 2.12 -1.52 -13.77
C ILE A 123 3.24 -2.16 -12.96
N VAL A 124 3.59 -1.51 -11.84
CA VAL A 124 4.46 -2.10 -10.83
C VAL A 124 3.64 -2.28 -9.55
N LEU A 125 3.51 -3.54 -9.12
CA LEU A 125 2.94 -3.89 -7.82
C LEU A 125 4.09 -3.96 -6.82
N ARG A 126 4.01 -3.21 -5.73
CA ARG A 126 5.01 -3.20 -4.67
C ARG A 126 4.41 -3.77 -3.39
N MET A 127 4.91 -4.95 -3.00
CA MET A 127 4.59 -5.59 -1.74
C MET A 127 5.70 -5.30 -0.73
N PHE A 128 5.35 -4.80 0.44
CA PHE A 128 6.34 -4.60 1.51
C PHE A 128 6.41 -5.81 2.44
N THR A 129 7.62 -6.21 2.79
CA THR A 129 7.91 -7.10 3.92
C THR A 129 8.40 -6.25 5.10
N LYS A 130 8.82 -6.89 6.21
CA LYS A 130 9.45 -6.17 7.33
C LYS A 130 10.84 -5.62 6.98
N ALA A 131 11.51 -6.16 5.96
CA ALA A 131 12.93 -5.87 5.69
C ALA A 131 13.19 -5.25 4.30
N PHE A 132 12.32 -5.51 3.33
CA PHE A 132 12.47 -5.08 1.94
C PHE A 132 11.13 -4.98 1.23
N ALA A 133 11.09 -4.26 0.12
CA ALA A 133 9.98 -4.29 -0.82
C ALA A 133 10.27 -5.28 -1.94
N VAL A 134 9.22 -5.94 -2.44
CA VAL A 134 9.24 -6.74 -3.66
C VAL A 134 8.41 -6.00 -4.69
N GLU A 135 9.05 -5.57 -5.76
CA GLU A 135 8.41 -4.89 -6.88
C GLU A 135 8.20 -5.88 -8.02
N MET A 136 6.96 -6.04 -8.46
CA MET A 136 6.53 -7.02 -9.45
C MET A 136 5.95 -6.29 -10.65
N ALA A 137 6.56 -6.51 -11.81
CA ALA A 137 6.22 -5.84 -13.06
C ALA A 137 5.12 -6.61 -13.81
N THR A 138 3.99 -5.96 -14.06
CA THR A 138 2.82 -6.55 -14.71
C THR A 138 2.13 -5.55 -15.65
N THR A 139 1.10 -5.98 -16.36
CA THR A 139 0.27 -5.18 -17.25
C THR A 139 -1.19 -5.45 -16.99
N PHE A 140 -2.03 -4.42 -17.20
CA PHE A 140 -3.47 -4.58 -17.12
C PHE A 140 -4.00 -5.33 -18.34
N GLU A 141 -4.87 -6.32 -18.12
CA GLU A 141 -5.57 -7.03 -19.18
C GLU A 141 -6.98 -6.46 -19.34
N GLU A 142 -7.82 -6.61 -18.32
CA GLU A 142 -9.23 -6.25 -18.40
C GLU A 142 -9.90 -6.09 -17.03
N LEU A 143 -11.12 -5.56 -17.05
CA LEU A 143 -12.01 -5.56 -15.89
C LEU A 143 -12.80 -6.86 -15.89
N GLY A 144 -12.79 -7.54 -14.75
CA GLY A 144 -13.54 -8.77 -14.56
C GLY A 144 -14.52 -8.68 -13.40
N LYS A 145 -15.17 -9.80 -13.14
CA LYS A 145 -15.90 -10.05 -11.90
C LYS A 145 -15.52 -11.43 -11.38
N VAL A 146 -15.39 -11.55 -10.07
CA VAL A 146 -15.33 -12.84 -9.39
C VAL A 146 -16.50 -12.88 -8.41
N GLN A 147 -17.47 -13.76 -8.65
CA GLN A 147 -18.69 -13.87 -7.84
C GLN A 147 -19.36 -12.49 -7.62
N GLU A 148 -19.62 -11.77 -8.70
CA GLU A 148 -20.18 -10.39 -8.73
C GLU A 148 -19.32 -9.27 -8.13
N ILE A 149 -18.16 -9.58 -7.54
CA ILE A 149 -17.23 -8.56 -7.05
C ILE A 149 -16.42 -8.03 -8.23
N PRO A 150 -16.40 -6.70 -8.49
CA PRO A 150 -15.58 -6.14 -9.55
C PRO A 150 -14.10 -6.31 -9.22
N VAL A 151 -13.33 -6.78 -10.20
CA VAL A 151 -11.89 -7.02 -10.05
C VAL A 151 -11.12 -6.49 -11.25
N LEU A 152 -9.82 -6.30 -11.06
CA LEU A 152 -8.88 -5.99 -12.12
C LEU A 152 -8.09 -7.25 -12.43
N ARG A 153 -8.08 -7.67 -13.70
CA ARG A 153 -7.25 -8.77 -14.18
C ARG A 153 -5.94 -8.21 -14.71
N LEU A 154 -4.84 -8.68 -14.14
CA LEU A 154 -3.48 -8.31 -14.54
C LEU A 154 -2.77 -9.55 -15.08
N THR A 155 -1.85 -9.38 -16.03
CA THR A 155 -0.97 -10.49 -16.45
C THR A 155 -0.17 -11.02 -15.26
N TYR A 156 0.25 -12.28 -15.28
CA TYR A 156 1.23 -12.73 -14.30
C TYR A 156 2.53 -11.92 -14.42
N PRO A 157 3.19 -11.50 -13.32
CA PRO A 157 4.36 -10.65 -13.40
C PRO A 157 5.49 -11.26 -14.24
N VAL A 158 6.07 -10.45 -15.13
CA VAL A 158 7.13 -10.90 -16.05
C VAL A 158 8.52 -10.82 -15.42
N LEU A 159 8.68 -9.95 -14.43
CA LEU A 159 9.85 -9.87 -13.58
C LEU A 159 9.47 -9.34 -12.20
N ALA A 160 10.33 -9.58 -11.23
CA ALA A 160 10.25 -8.95 -9.93
C ALA A 160 11.65 -8.58 -9.43
N ARG A 161 11.73 -7.62 -8.51
CA ARG A 161 12.98 -7.27 -7.84
C ARG A 161 12.80 -6.99 -6.36
N ILE A 162 13.84 -7.30 -5.59
CA ILE A 162 13.96 -6.94 -4.19
C ILE A 162 14.59 -5.56 -4.11
N VAL A 163 13.90 -4.63 -3.46
CA VAL A 163 14.43 -3.30 -3.16
C VAL A 163 14.55 -3.15 -1.65
N ARG A 164 15.78 -3.02 -1.18
CA ARG A 164 16.08 -2.84 0.25
C ARG A 164 15.96 -1.37 0.61
N ASN A 165 15.56 -1.08 1.84
CA ASN A 165 15.41 0.28 2.38
C ASN A 165 14.37 1.17 1.66
N THR A 166 13.53 0.61 0.81
CA THR A 166 12.36 1.32 0.27
C THR A 166 11.39 1.62 1.39
N ARG A 167 10.89 2.85 1.40
CA ARG A 167 9.87 3.29 2.35
C ARG A 167 8.51 3.21 1.68
N GLU A 168 7.54 2.75 2.43
CA GLU A 168 6.13 2.83 2.05
C GLU A 168 5.72 4.29 1.83
N PHE A 169 4.76 4.46 0.93
CA PHE A 169 4.12 5.73 0.68
C PHE A 169 3.48 6.26 1.97
N ARG A 170 3.73 7.55 2.22
CA ARG A 170 3.20 8.29 3.36
C ARG A 170 2.43 9.50 2.85
N ALA A 171 1.12 9.49 3.06
CA ALA A 171 0.26 10.62 2.78
C ALA A 171 0.51 11.72 3.82
N LYS A 172 0.83 12.94 3.37
CA LYS A 172 0.95 14.09 4.26
C LYS A 172 -0.43 14.53 4.73
N VAL A 173 -0.55 14.76 6.03
CA VAL A 173 -1.77 15.24 6.65
C VAL A 173 -1.81 16.76 6.50
N ILE A 174 -2.89 17.27 5.91
CA ILE A 174 -3.10 18.71 5.75
C ILE A 174 -3.87 19.26 6.95
N GLU A 175 -3.58 20.49 7.34
CA GLU A 175 -4.16 21.12 8.54
C GLU A 175 -5.69 21.28 8.42
N SER A 176 -6.21 21.44 7.19
CA SER A 176 -7.65 21.64 6.95
C SER A 176 -8.52 20.40 7.17
N LEU A 177 -7.94 19.22 7.40
CA LEU A 177 -8.68 17.96 7.61
C LEU A 177 -9.16 17.75 9.05
N ASN A 178 -8.81 18.61 10.00
CA ASN A 178 -9.11 18.43 11.43
C ASN A 178 -8.77 17.01 11.94
N PHE A 179 -7.71 16.41 11.40
CA PHE A 179 -7.30 15.05 11.74
C PHE A 179 -6.49 15.09 13.04
N THR A 180 -6.91 14.33 14.05
CA THR A 180 -6.30 14.34 15.39
C THR A 180 -6.03 12.91 15.85
N VAL A 181 -4.92 12.69 16.56
CA VAL A 181 -4.62 11.42 17.23
C VAL A 181 -4.63 11.60 18.75
N SER A 182 -5.31 10.70 19.45
CA SER A 182 -5.23 10.57 20.92
C SER A 182 -4.39 9.34 21.26
N LEU A 183 -3.36 9.50 22.09
CA LEU A 183 -2.56 8.40 22.64
C LEU A 183 -2.91 8.14 24.10
N GLU A 184 -3.12 6.87 24.43
CA GLU A 184 -3.38 6.40 25.78
C GLU A 184 -2.05 6.02 26.48
N LEU A 185 -1.57 6.90 27.37
CA LEU A 185 -0.30 6.71 28.10
C LEU A 185 -0.54 6.05 29.47
N GLY A 186 -0.40 4.72 29.54
CA GLY A 186 -0.37 3.93 30.78
C GLY A 186 -1.68 3.86 31.59
N GLU A 187 -1.64 3.17 32.73
CA GLU A 187 -2.83 2.83 33.55
C GLU A 187 -3.57 4.06 34.15
N ASN A 188 -2.96 5.25 34.13
CA ASN A 188 -3.57 6.51 34.60
C ASN A 188 -3.96 7.47 33.46
N ALA A 189 -4.32 6.92 32.29
CA ALA A 189 -5.19 7.49 31.25
C ALA A 189 -5.11 9.00 30.98
N LYS A 190 -3.90 9.59 30.97
CA LYS A 190 -3.74 10.90 30.35
C LYS A 190 -3.74 10.69 28.85
N GLU A 191 -4.89 10.95 28.25
CA GLU A 191 -5.01 11.05 26.79
C GLU A 191 -4.17 12.23 26.32
N PHE A 192 -3.22 11.94 25.44
CA PHE A 192 -2.38 12.93 24.78
C PHE A 192 -2.89 13.16 23.37
N LEU A 193 -3.39 14.37 23.10
CA LEU A 193 -3.83 14.76 21.77
C LEU A 193 -2.66 15.35 20.97
N ALA A 194 -2.49 14.87 19.74
CA ALA A 194 -1.49 15.37 18.80
C ALA A 194 -2.05 15.55 17.40
N ALA A 195 -1.38 16.43 16.65
CA ALA A 195 -1.62 16.62 15.23
C ALA A 195 -0.75 15.63 14.43
N PRO A 196 -1.36 14.73 13.63
CA PRO A 196 -0.65 13.90 12.68
C PRO A 196 0.08 14.74 11.63
N VAL A 197 1.26 14.28 11.24
CA VAL A 197 2.14 14.88 10.21
C VAL A 197 2.02 14.10 8.90
N ASP A 198 2.10 12.77 9.00
CA ASP A 198 1.94 11.85 7.89
C ASP A 198 1.36 10.51 8.35
N ILE A 199 0.78 9.77 7.40
CA ILE A 199 0.22 8.44 7.63
C ILE A 199 0.52 7.52 6.43
N SER A 200 0.88 6.28 6.70
CA SER A 200 0.91 5.16 5.76
C SER A 200 0.02 4.03 6.26
N ILE A 201 -0.07 2.95 5.48
CA ILE A 201 -0.83 1.76 5.85
C ILE A 201 -0.28 1.11 7.12
N ARG A 202 1.04 1.16 7.34
CA ARG A 202 1.70 0.56 8.52
C ARG A 202 1.96 1.49 9.67
N GLY A 203 1.81 2.79 9.52
CA GLY A 203 2.15 3.68 10.62
C GLY A 203 1.83 5.13 10.36
N MET A 204 2.13 5.95 11.35
CA MET A 204 1.96 7.39 11.25
C MET A 204 3.04 8.13 12.01
N SER A 205 3.20 9.39 11.65
CA SER A 205 4.02 10.32 12.42
C SER A 205 3.14 11.45 12.93
N PHE A 206 3.36 11.92 14.15
CA PHE A 206 2.63 13.05 14.73
C PHE A 206 3.54 13.97 15.53
N ALA A 207 3.14 15.24 15.61
CA ALA A 207 3.88 16.27 16.33
C ALA A 207 3.66 16.12 17.84
N VAL A 208 4.74 16.23 18.61
CA VAL A 208 4.75 16.10 20.07
C VAL A 208 5.41 17.32 20.70
N SER A 209 4.86 17.77 21.82
CA SER A 209 5.46 18.85 22.58
C SER A 209 6.76 18.40 23.27
N LYS A 210 7.63 19.35 23.60
CA LYS A 210 8.87 19.05 24.35
C LYS A 210 8.60 18.43 25.73
N GLN A 211 7.44 18.72 26.33
CA GLN A 211 7.05 18.19 27.64
C GLN A 211 6.56 16.76 27.50
N ASP A 212 5.70 16.50 26.51
CA ASP A 212 5.04 15.21 26.33
C ASP A 212 5.97 14.14 25.77
N GLN A 213 6.98 14.51 24.97
CA GLN A 213 7.96 13.54 24.44
C GLN A 213 8.63 12.71 25.55
N ARG A 214 8.74 13.25 26.78
CA ARG A 214 9.40 12.58 27.90
C ARG A 214 8.59 11.39 28.41
N ASN A 215 7.30 11.38 28.11
CA ASN A 215 6.37 10.32 28.50
C ASN A 215 6.26 9.23 27.43
N ILE A 216 6.86 9.44 26.25
CA ILE A 216 6.85 8.50 25.14
C ILE A 216 8.20 7.78 25.12
N LYS A 217 8.17 6.44 25.17
CA LYS A 217 9.37 5.62 25.07
C LYS A 217 9.40 4.84 23.76
N ILE A 218 10.60 4.75 23.19
CA ILE A 218 10.84 3.98 21.97
C ILE A 218 10.67 2.48 22.29
N ASN A 219 10.05 1.76 21.37
CA ASN A 219 9.66 0.35 21.44
C ASN A 219 8.59 0.01 22.49
N GLU A 220 7.94 1.00 23.11
CA GLU A 220 6.72 0.77 23.88
C GLU A 220 5.49 0.82 22.96
N SER A 221 4.49 0.00 23.30
CA SER A 221 3.20 -0.06 22.63
C SER A 221 2.18 0.82 23.36
N TYR A 222 1.42 1.59 22.62
CA TYR A 222 0.37 2.47 23.13
C TYR A 222 -0.94 2.25 22.38
N GLY A 223 -2.06 2.43 23.06
CA GLY A 223 -3.36 2.54 22.42
C GLY A 223 -3.50 3.90 21.73
N MET A 224 -4.04 3.92 20.52
CA MET A 224 -4.27 5.14 19.76
C MET A 224 -5.69 5.20 19.22
N LYS A 225 -6.28 6.39 19.28
CA LYS A 225 -7.57 6.71 18.67
C LYS A 225 -7.38 7.77 17.60
N LEU A 226 -7.83 7.48 16.38
CA LEU A 226 -7.73 8.40 15.24
C LEU A 226 -9.09 9.06 15.01
N TYR A 227 -9.12 10.39 15.06
CA TYR A 227 -10.30 11.22 14.90
C TYR A 227 -10.21 12.05 13.64
N LEU A 228 -11.30 12.15 12.89
CA LEU A 228 -11.44 13.04 11.75
C LEU A 228 -12.72 13.84 11.92
N ASP A 229 -12.64 15.17 11.89
CA ASP A 229 -13.78 16.06 12.17
C ASP A 229 -14.48 15.70 13.50
N ASP A 230 -13.68 15.46 14.54
CA ASP A 230 -14.10 15.02 15.88
C ASP A 230 -14.82 13.65 15.95
N GLU A 231 -14.96 12.93 14.84
CA GLU A 231 -15.50 11.57 14.81
C GLU A 231 -14.39 10.52 14.95
N LEU A 232 -14.59 9.56 15.87
CA LEU A 232 -13.67 8.42 16.01
C LEU A 232 -13.75 7.53 14.76
N ARG A 233 -12.65 7.46 14.01
CA ARG A 233 -12.55 6.62 12.80
C ARG A 233 -12.05 5.23 13.12
N VAL A 234 -11.04 5.11 13.97
CA VAL A 234 -10.45 3.82 14.36
C VAL A 234 -9.71 3.91 15.69
N SER A 235 -9.75 2.83 16.46
CA SER A 235 -8.90 2.59 17.63
C SER A 235 -7.93 1.46 17.31
N VAL A 236 -6.63 1.70 17.47
CA VAL A 236 -5.57 0.79 17.06
C VAL A 236 -4.38 0.88 18.02
N GLY A 237 -3.74 -0.26 18.28
CA GLY A 237 -2.46 -0.25 18.99
C GLY A 237 -1.34 0.25 18.09
N GLY A 238 -0.23 0.69 18.67
CA GLY A 238 0.97 0.91 17.89
C GLY A 238 2.22 1.00 18.74
N THR A 239 3.33 0.59 18.14
CA THR A 239 4.65 0.58 18.76
C THR A 239 5.46 1.78 18.29
N VAL A 240 6.00 2.55 19.23
CA VAL A 240 6.88 3.69 18.91
C VAL A 240 8.18 3.20 18.31
N LYS A 241 8.51 3.65 17.10
CA LYS A 241 9.77 3.27 16.43
C LYS A 241 10.85 4.31 16.55
N HIS A 242 10.48 5.60 16.58
CA HIS A 242 11.46 6.67 16.71
C HIS A 242 10.85 7.96 17.24
N LEU A 243 11.72 8.79 17.82
CA LEU A 243 11.45 10.16 18.22
C LEU A 243 12.50 11.05 17.55
N SER A 244 12.05 11.91 16.65
CA SER A 244 12.90 12.78 15.84
C SER A 244 12.74 14.23 16.25
N ARG A 245 13.83 15.00 16.16
CA ARG A 245 13.83 16.45 16.40
C ARG A 245 13.99 17.18 15.07
N ILE A 246 12.96 17.88 14.63
CA ILE A 246 12.92 18.60 13.35
C ILE A 246 12.99 20.11 13.59
N ARG A 247 13.82 20.79 12.81
CA ARG A 247 13.92 22.26 12.85
C ARG A 247 12.97 22.86 11.82
N LYS A 248 11.92 23.53 12.28
CA LYS A 248 11.01 24.34 11.45
C LYS A 248 11.45 25.80 11.45
N LYS A 249 10.92 26.60 10.53
CA LYS A 249 11.12 28.06 10.51
C LYS A 249 10.66 28.71 11.82
N SER A 250 9.62 28.17 12.45
CA SER A 250 9.02 28.64 13.71
C SER A 250 9.69 28.09 14.97
N GLY A 251 10.65 27.15 14.87
CA GLY A 251 11.32 26.58 16.05
C GLY A 251 11.70 25.11 15.91
N ILE A 252 11.74 24.41 17.05
CA ILE A 252 12.02 22.98 17.10
C ILE A 252 10.70 22.25 17.36
N GLU A 253 10.39 21.29 16.50
CA GLU A 253 9.27 20.38 16.66
C GLU A 253 9.80 18.97 16.90
N TYR A 254 9.16 18.22 17.79
CA TYR A 254 9.45 16.81 17.99
C TYR A 254 8.40 15.99 17.26
N VAL A 255 8.84 14.98 16.52
CA VAL A 255 7.96 14.10 15.74
C VAL A 255 8.15 12.68 16.23
N CYS A 256 7.05 12.06 16.63
CA CYS A 256 7.00 10.66 17.02
C CYS A 256 6.50 9.84 15.84
N GLY A 257 7.22 8.77 15.50
CA GLY A 257 6.79 7.79 14.50
C GLY A 257 6.36 6.50 15.16
N ILE A 258 5.13 6.07 14.87
CA ILE A 258 4.52 4.84 15.37
C ILE A 258 4.23 3.88 14.22
N GLU A 259 4.48 2.59 14.46
CA GLU A 259 4.01 1.48 13.61
C GLU A 259 2.70 0.94 14.20
N PHE A 260 1.67 0.81 13.39
CA PHE A 260 0.37 0.27 13.78
C PHE A 260 0.45 -1.23 14.03
N ASP A 261 -0.18 -1.65 15.13
CA ASP A 261 -0.50 -3.05 15.36
C ASP A 261 -1.88 -3.29 14.74
N LEU A 262 -1.94 -3.93 13.56
CA LEU A 262 -3.17 -4.18 12.82
C LEU A 262 -3.71 -5.59 13.15
N PRO A 263 -4.58 -5.76 14.16
CA PRO A 263 -5.01 -7.09 14.63
C PRO A 263 -5.99 -7.77 13.66
N SER A 264 -6.64 -7.00 12.79
CA SER A 264 -7.70 -7.49 11.92
C SER A 264 -7.66 -6.84 10.53
N LYS A 265 -8.18 -7.57 9.54
CA LYS A 265 -8.37 -7.09 8.16
C LYS A 265 -9.25 -5.83 8.11
N THR A 266 -10.29 -5.80 8.94
CA THR A 266 -11.19 -4.63 9.06
C THR A 266 -10.42 -3.39 9.50
N THR A 267 -9.54 -3.51 10.49
CA THR A 267 -8.70 -2.39 10.95
C THR A 267 -7.77 -1.91 9.85
N ALA A 268 -7.13 -2.82 9.10
CA ALA A 268 -6.26 -2.49 7.98
C ALA A 268 -7.02 -1.75 6.86
N ALA A 269 -8.22 -2.23 6.49
CA ALA A 269 -9.06 -1.59 5.48
C ALA A 269 -9.51 -0.18 5.90
N VAL A 270 -9.83 0.03 7.18
CA VAL A 270 -10.19 1.36 7.70
C VAL A 270 -8.98 2.32 7.63
N ILE A 271 -7.79 1.85 8.00
CA ILE A 271 -6.56 2.65 7.91
C ILE A 271 -6.24 3.00 6.45
N GLU A 272 -6.37 2.06 5.53
CA GLU A 272 -6.18 2.34 4.09
C GLU A 272 -7.15 3.36 3.55
N SER A 273 -8.44 3.23 3.89
CA SER A 273 -9.46 4.20 3.51
C SER A 273 -9.13 5.61 4.04
N LEU A 274 -8.60 5.68 5.27
CA LEU A 274 -8.15 6.92 5.89
C LEU A 274 -6.92 7.51 5.17
N VAL A 275 -5.92 6.68 4.86
CA VAL A 275 -4.73 7.09 4.07
C VAL A 275 -5.16 7.62 2.70
N ALA A 276 -6.03 6.91 1.99
CA ALA A 276 -6.54 7.31 0.68
C ALA A 276 -7.36 8.61 0.75
N MET A 277 -8.13 8.83 1.82
CA MET A 277 -8.84 10.09 2.06
C MET A 277 -7.88 11.25 2.27
N ILE A 278 -6.89 11.08 3.16
CA ILE A 278 -5.86 12.09 3.44
C ILE A 278 -5.06 12.41 2.18
N GLN A 279 -4.68 11.39 1.41
CA GLN A 279 -3.99 11.55 0.13
C GLN A 279 -4.82 12.37 -0.86
N ARG A 280 -6.12 12.07 -1.02
CA ARG A 280 -7.02 12.83 -1.92
C ARG A 280 -7.12 14.29 -1.51
N ALA A 281 -7.29 14.55 -0.22
CA ALA A 281 -7.38 15.91 0.30
C ALA A 281 -6.06 16.68 0.11
N HIS A 282 -4.91 16.05 0.37
CA HIS A 282 -3.61 16.64 0.12
C HIS A 282 -3.38 16.99 -1.36
N LEU A 283 -3.75 16.07 -2.26
CA LEU A 283 -3.65 16.31 -3.70
C LEU A 283 -4.57 17.44 -4.17
N LYS A 284 -5.77 17.55 -3.59
CA LYS A 284 -6.68 18.66 -3.87
C LYS A 284 -6.07 19.99 -3.43
N GLU A 285 -5.51 20.06 -2.22
CA GLU A 285 -4.87 21.28 -1.72
C GLU A 285 -3.66 21.70 -2.59
N LEU A 286 -2.86 20.74 -3.05
CA LEU A 286 -1.75 21.01 -3.98
C LEU A 286 -2.25 21.53 -5.34
N ALA A 287 -3.33 20.94 -5.87
CA ALA A 287 -3.95 21.40 -7.12
C ALA A 287 -4.48 22.84 -6.98
N ASP A 288 -5.15 23.15 -5.87
CA ASP A 288 -5.68 24.48 -5.60
C ASP A 288 -4.55 25.52 -5.46
N LYS A 289 -3.46 25.16 -4.76
CA LYS A 289 -2.24 26.01 -4.65
C LYS A 289 -1.54 26.19 -5.99
N SER A 290 -1.47 25.15 -6.81
CA SER A 290 -0.89 25.22 -8.15
C SER A 290 -1.69 26.15 -9.06
N ALA A 291 -3.01 26.01 -9.07
CA ALA A 291 -3.91 26.89 -9.81
C ALA A 291 -3.79 28.35 -9.39
N TRP A 292 -3.62 28.61 -8.08
CA TRP A 292 -3.46 29.97 -7.56
C TRP A 292 -2.07 30.57 -7.83
N SER A 293 -1.01 29.76 -7.76
CA SER A 293 0.38 30.23 -7.94
C SER A 293 0.85 30.25 -9.40
N GLY A 294 0.16 29.55 -10.30
CA GLY A 294 0.57 29.36 -11.69
C GLY A 294 1.81 28.46 -11.86
N ILE A 295 2.28 27.84 -10.78
CA ILE A 295 3.42 26.91 -10.76
C ILE A 295 2.84 25.50 -10.65
N ASP A 296 3.28 24.59 -11.51
CA ASP A 296 2.90 23.19 -11.40
C ASP A 296 3.56 22.57 -10.15
N LEU A 297 2.74 22.27 -9.16
CA LEU A 297 3.18 21.65 -7.90
C LEU A 297 2.91 20.13 -7.90
N ILE A 298 2.37 19.58 -9.00
CA ILE A 298 2.07 18.16 -9.19
C ILE A 298 2.94 17.67 -10.35
N ALA A 299 4.23 17.43 -10.09
CA ALA A 299 5.16 16.81 -11.03
C ALA A 299 5.33 15.32 -10.74
#